data_AF-A0A317Y980-F1
#
_entry.id   AF-A0A317Y980-F1
#
_cell.length_a   1.000
_cell.length_b   1.000
_cell.length_c   1.000
_cell.angle_alpha   90.00
_cell.angle_beta   90.00
_cell.angle_gamma   90.00
#
_symmetry.space_group_name_H-M   'P 1'
#
loop_
_entity.id
_entity.type
_entity.pdbx_description
1 polymer ?
#
loop_
_entity_poly.entity_id
_entity_poly.type
_entity_poly.pdbx_seq_one_letter_code
_entity_poly.pdbx_strand_id
1 'polypeptide(L)'
;MAMCSTTFPFVFYDLLEQSLPFYNMLKRQIRKIRGPQQPPLSDPPLPVPANKNILVWVGDELLPRNSAKVSVFDSVVQGGDAVWEGLRIYDGKVFKLDEHLDRLFDSAKAMAFSNVPTRDWIKDAIFKTLIANGMFNNAHIRLTLTRGKKVTSGMSPAFNLYGCALIVLAEWKPPVYDNSHGIKLVTATTRRNSPNSIDSKIHHNNLINNILAKIEGNLAQAEDAIMLDKDGFVSETNATNIFMVKKGIVLTPHADYCLPGITRATVSIIRFQLEQLGPIYTSAS
;
A
#
# COMPACT_ATOMS: atom_id res chain seq x y z
N MET A 1 -12.33 -30.87 41.23
CA MET A 1 -11.53 -29.92 40.43
C MET A 1 -12.30 -28.61 40.34
N ALA A 2 -12.01 -27.65 41.22
CA ALA A 2 -12.65 -26.34 41.16
C ALA A 2 -11.83 -25.44 40.22
N MET A 3 -12.41 -25.05 39.08
CA MET A 3 -11.81 -24.06 38.20
C MET A 3 -11.85 -22.70 38.90
N CYS A 4 -10.67 -22.17 39.19
CA CYS A 4 -10.50 -20.80 39.66
C CYS A 4 -10.72 -19.85 38.46
N SER A 5 -11.97 -19.43 38.24
CA SER A 5 -12.26 -18.32 37.32
C SER A 5 -12.18 -17.01 38.09
N THR A 6 -10.97 -16.58 38.45
CA THR A 6 -10.77 -15.21 38.94
C THR A 6 -10.80 -14.27 37.75
N THR A 7 -11.90 -13.56 37.59
CA THR A 7 -12.02 -12.45 36.65
C THR A 7 -10.89 -11.46 36.91
N PHE A 8 -10.22 -10.98 35.85
CA PHE A 8 -9.10 -10.05 35.97
C PHE A 8 -9.52 -8.83 36.82
N PRO A 9 -8.78 -8.47 37.90
CA PRO A 9 -9.23 -7.45 38.83
C PRO A 9 -9.39 -6.08 38.16
N PHE A 10 -10.54 -5.43 38.37
CA PHE A 10 -10.84 -4.11 37.81
C PHE A 10 -9.80 -3.03 38.13
N VAL A 11 -9.10 -3.12 39.26
CA VAL A 11 -8.04 -2.18 39.64
C VAL A 11 -6.83 -2.22 38.69
N PHE A 12 -6.62 -3.35 38.00
CA PHE A 12 -5.55 -3.49 37.00
C PHE A 12 -6.03 -3.15 35.59
N TYR A 13 -7.32 -2.87 35.36
CA TYR A 13 -7.78 -2.44 34.03
C TYR A 13 -7.14 -1.13 33.60
N ASP A 14 -6.96 -0.18 34.51
CA ASP A 14 -6.28 1.08 34.20
C ASP A 14 -4.79 0.86 33.89
N LEU A 15 -4.15 -0.10 34.56
CA LEU A 15 -2.76 -0.48 34.29
C LEU A 15 -2.62 -1.24 32.95
N LEU A 16 -3.59 -2.10 32.63
CA LEU A 16 -3.66 -2.86 31.38
C LEU A 16 -3.98 -1.93 30.20
N GLU A 17 -4.86 -0.94 30.40
CA GLU A 17 -5.05 0.17 29.45
C GLU A 17 -3.70 0.90 29.28
N GLN A 18 -3.04 1.35 30.35
CA GLN A 18 -1.76 2.06 30.26
C GLN A 18 -0.64 1.27 29.57
N SER A 19 -0.67 -0.06 29.63
CA SER A 19 0.30 -0.95 28.97
C SER A 19 0.13 -1.10 27.44
N LEU A 20 -0.93 -0.52 26.86
CA LEU A 20 -1.20 -0.49 25.41
C LEU A 20 -0.93 0.93 24.84
N PRO A 21 0.34 1.36 24.71
CA PRO A 21 0.70 2.74 24.44
C PRO A 21 0.06 3.30 23.16
N PHE A 22 -0.04 2.50 22.10
CA PHE A 22 -0.62 2.95 20.83
C PHE A 22 -2.15 3.09 20.85
N TYR A 23 -2.86 2.06 21.32
CA TYR A 23 -4.33 2.06 21.39
C TYR A 23 -4.84 3.21 22.26
N ASN A 24 -4.19 3.46 23.39
CA ASN A 24 -4.55 4.54 24.29
C ASN A 24 -4.21 5.93 23.75
N MET A 25 -3.08 6.09 23.07
CA MET A 25 -2.73 7.34 22.40
C MET A 25 -3.81 7.72 21.37
N LEU A 26 -4.21 6.78 20.51
CA LEU A 26 -5.27 7.01 19.52
C LEU A 26 -6.61 7.35 20.18
N LYS A 27 -7.02 6.57 21.19
CA LYS A 27 -8.30 6.78 21.91
C LYS A 27 -8.37 8.16 22.58
N ARG A 28 -7.26 8.65 23.16
CA ARG A 28 -7.18 9.98 23.80
C ARG A 28 -7.24 11.14 22.80
N GLN A 29 -6.65 10.97 21.62
CA GLN A 29 -6.70 11.96 20.53
C GLN A 29 -8.13 12.15 19.99
N ILE A 30 -8.87 11.06 19.79
CA ILE A 30 -10.23 11.08 19.22
C ILE A 30 -11.24 11.75 20.16
N ARG A 31 -11.08 11.63 21.49
CA ARG A 31 -12.00 12.23 22.49
C ARG A 31 -12.11 13.76 22.38
N LYS A 32 -11.18 14.43 21.68
CA LYS A 32 -11.21 15.89 21.47
C LYS A 32 -12.09 16.33 20.28
N ILE A 33 -12.60 15.40 19.47
CA ILE A 33 -13.35 15.70 18.23
C ILE A 33 -14.75 15.09 18.33
N ARG A 34 -15.64 15.71 19.11
CA ARG A 34 -17.08 15.43 19.04
C ARG A 34 -17.83 16.76 18.93
N GLY A 35 -18.12 17.15 17.69
CA GLY A 35 -19.09 18.20 17.36
C GLY A 35 -20.39 17.59 16.86
N PRO A 36 -21.48 18.37 16.77
CA PRO A 36 -22.76 17.93 16.20
C PRO A 36 -22.57 17.48 14.74
N GLN A 37 -23.54 16.70 14.22
CA GLN A 37 -23.58 16.28 12.80
C GLN A 37 -23.28 17.47 11.90
N GLN A 38 -22.10 17.43 11.26
CA GLN A 38 -21.71 18.49 10.33
C GLN A 38 -22.66 18.43 9.13
N PRO A 39 -23.07 19.59 8.58
CA PRO A 39 -23.76 19.62 7.29
C PRO A 39 -22.93 18.87 6.22
N PRO A 40 -23.55 18.40 5.13
CA PRO A 40 -22.79 17.74 4.06
C PRO A 40 -21.60 18.61 3.67
N LEU A 41 -20.40 18.08 3.88
CA LEU A 41 -19.16 18.79 3.60
C LEU A 41 -19.13 19.11 2.10
N SER A 42 -18.81 20.35 1.74
CA SER A 42 -18.51 20.70 0.35
C SER A 42 -17.37 19.83 -0.17
N ASP A 43 -17.38 19.54 -1.48
CA ASP A 43 -16.31 18.78 -2.12
C ASP A 43 -14.95 19.42 -1.78
N PRO A 44 -14.05 18.68 -1.11
CA PRO A 44 -12.72 19.21 -0.80
C PRO A 44 -11.94 19.43 -2.09
N PRO A 45 -11.03 20.44 -2.12
CA PRO A 45 -10.20 20.67 -3.29
C PRO A 45 -9.31 19.43 -3.55
N LEU A 46 -9.22 19.03 -4.81
CA LEU A 46 -8.31 17.97 -5.23
C LEU A 46 -6.86 18.47 -5.20
N PRO A 47 -5.89 17.68 -4.72
CA PRO A 47 -4.47 18.04 -4.78
C PRO A 47 -3.99 18.35 -6.20
N VAL A 48 -4.55 17.67 -7.20
CA VAL A 48 -4.33 17.95 -8.63
C VAL A 48 -5.68 18.16 -9.30
N PRO A 49 -6.03 19.39 -9.72
CA PRO A 49 -7.34 19.71 -10.30
C PRO A 49 -7.70 18.89 -11.55
N ALA A 50 -6.70 18.52 -12.37
CA ALA A 50 -6.89 17.70 -13.56
C ALA A 50 -7.48 16.31 -13.25
N ASN A 51 -7.35 15.83 -12.01
CA ASN A 51 -7.92 14.54 -11.61
C ASN A 51 -9.45 14.57 -11.40
N LYS A 52 -10.12 15.72 -11.58
CA LYS A 52 -11.58 15.85 -11.38
C LYS A 52 -12.39 15.04 -12.39
N ASN A 53 -11.99 15.03 -13.65
CA ASN A 53 -12.75 14.47 -14.77
C ASN A 53 -12.10 13.21 -15.36
N ILE A 54 -11.31 12.51 -14.58
CA ILE A 54 -10.63 11.29 -15.05
C ILE A 54 -11.63 10.15 -15.28
N LEU A 55 -11.25 9.26 -16.20
CA LEU A 55 -11.89 7.98 -16.43
C LEU A 55 -11.10 6.88 -15.71
N VAL A 56 -11.80 5.97 -15.05
CA VAL A 56 -11.26 4.87 -14.27
C VAL A 56 -11.83 3.57 -14.82
N TRP A 57 -10.98 2.58 -15.09
CA TRP A 57 -11.46 1.25 -15.47
C TRP A 57 -11.96 0.52 -14.22
N VAL A 58 -13.16 -0.04 -14.25
CA VAL A 58 -13.71 -0.89 -13.18
C VAL A 58 -14.43 -2.08 -13.81
N GLY A 59 -14.03 -3.30 -13.45
CA GLY A 59 -14.57 -4.51 -14.08
C GLY A 59 -14.10 -4.61 -15.53
N ASP A 60 -14.97 -4.25 -16.46
CA ASP A 60 -14.79 -4.34 -17.92
C ASP A 60 -15.09 -3.01 -18.65
N GLU A 61 -15.29 -1.92 -17.93
CA GLU A 61 -15.69 -0.63 -18.49
C GLU A 61 -14.87 0.57 -17.96
N LEU A 62 -14.79 1.63 -18.77
CA LEU A 62 -14.26 2.93 -18.36
C LEU A 62 -15.39 3.82 -17.84
N LEU A 63 -15.25 4.27 -16.60
CA LEU A 63 -16.26 5.06 -15.90
C LEU A 63 -15.70 6.42 -15.47
N PRO A 64 -16.52 7.50 -15.48
CA PRO A 64 -16.15 8.75 -14.82
C PRO A 64 -15.84 8.54 -13.34
N ARG A 65 -14.88 9.32 -12.79
CA ARG A 65 -14.43 9.28 -11.38
C ARG A 65 -15.55 9.05 -10.36
N ASN A 66 -16.66 9.78 -10.48
CA ASN A 66 -17.76 9.74 -9.51
C ASN A 66 -18.67 8.50 -9.64
N SER A 67 -18.60 7.81 -10.77
CA SER A 67 -19.33 6.57 -11.06
C SER A 67 -18.47 5.32 -10.88
N ALA A 68 -17.15 5.45 -10.87
CA ALA A 68 -16.21 4.35 -10.68
C ALA A 68 -16.31 3.76 -9.27
N LYS A 69 -17.12 2.70 -9.14
CA LYS A 69 -17.45 2.06 -7.85
C LYS A 69 -17.48 0.55 -8.00
N VAL A 70 -17.16 -0.14 -6.91
CA VAL A 70 -17.43 -1.58 -6.77
C VAL A 70 -18.67 -1.81 -5.92
N SER A 71 -19.31 -2.96 -6.10
CA SER A 71 -20.42 -3.40 -5.26
C SER A 71 -20.00 -3.46 -3.79
N VAL A 72 -20.90 -3.13 -2.87
CA VAL A 72 -20.69 -3.39 -1.42
C VAL A 72 -20.51 -4.89 -1.11
N PHE A 73 -20.94 -5.76 -2.03
CA PHE A 73 -20.71 -7.20 -1.97
C PHE A 73 -19.37 -7.63 -2.56
N ASP A 74 -18.54 -6.72 -3.07
CA ASP A 74 -17.18 -7.06 -3.51
C ASP A 74 -16.31 -7.51 -2.32
N SER A 75 -15.51 -8.55 -2.55
CA SER A 75 -14.54 -9.10 -1.61
C SER A 75 -13.63 -8.03 -1.00
N VAL A 76 -13.24 -7.00 -1.77
CA VAL A 76 -12.40 -5.91 -1.27
C VAL A 76 -13.11 -5.07 -0.21
N VAL A 77 -14.43 -4.88 -0.34
CA VAL A 77 -15.24 -4.10 0.60
C VAL A 77 -15.52 -4.90 1.87
N GLN A 78 -15.81 -6.19 1.73
CA GLN A 78 -16.16 -7.04 2.86
C GLN A 78 -14.96 -7.41 3.75
N GLY A 79 -13.76 -7.51 3.18
CA GLY A 79 -12.60 -8.00 3.92
C GLY A 79 -11.23 -7.68 3.34
N GLY A 80 -11.11 -6.68 2.45
CA GLY A 80 -9.82 -6.29 1.87
C GLY A 80 -9.21 -7.34 0.92
N ASP A 81 -10.04 -8.28 0.44
CA ASP A 81 -9.63 -9.43 -0.36
C ASP A 81 -9.37 -9.05 -1.83
N ALA A 82 -8.20 -8.43 -2.04
CA ALA A 82 -7.68 -7.95 -3.30
C ALA A 82 -6.15 -7.87 -3.28
N VAL A 83 -5.54 -7.91 -4.46
CA VAL A 83 -4.13 -7.61 -4.70
C VAL A 83 -3.99 -6.32 -5.50
N TRP A 84 -2.85 -5.64 -5.42
CA TRP A 84 -2.67 -4.37 -6.11
C TRP A 84 -1.24 -4.13 -6.56
N GLU A 85 -1.05 -3.13 -7.42
CA GLU A 85 0.24 -2.63 -7.88
C GLU A 85 0.24 -1.10 -8.00
N GLY A 86 1.41 -0.50 -7.82
CA GLY A 86 1.65 0.92 -8.05
C GLY A 86 2.53 1.11 -9.28
N LEU A 87 1.97 1.61 -10.37
CA LEU A 87 2.69 1.79 -11.64
C LEU A 87 3.01 3.26 -11.87
N ARG A 88 4.19 3.56 -12.41
CA ARG A 88 4.60 4.92 -12.78
C ARG A 88 4.77 5.05 -14.28
N ILE A 89 4.29 6.17 -14.83
CA ILE A 89 4.39 6.47 -16.26
C ILE A 89 5.44 7.55 -16.45
N TYR A 90 6.41 7.26 -17.32
CA TYR A 90 7.46 8.18 -17.74
C TYR A 90 7.62 8.09 -19.25
N ASP A 91 7.60 9.23 -19.93
CA ASP A 91 7.88 9.36 -21.37
C ASP A 91 7.16 8.32 -22.24
N GLY A 92 5.85 8.19 -22.02
CA GLY A 92 4.95 7.29 -22.74
C GLY A 92 5.07 5.81 -22.36
N LYS A 93 5.90 5.46 -21.37
CA LYS A 93 6.14 4.08 -20.95
C LYS A 93 5.72 3.85 -19.50
N VAL A 94 5.17 2.67 -19.24
CA VAL A 94 4.96 2.19 -17.86
C VAL A 94 6.26 1.55 -17.39
N PHE A 95 6.88 2.13 -16.36
CA PHE A 95 8.14 1.63 -15.83
C PHE A 95 7.97 0.22 -15.25
N LYS A 96 8.80 -0.72 -15.71
CA LYS A 96 8.86 -2.10 -15.19
C LYS A 96 7.50 -2.83 -15.21
N LEU A 97 6.69 -2.58 -16.24
CA LEU A 97 5.32 -3.11 -16.33
C LEU A 97 5.26 -4.63 -16.18
N ASP A 98 6.14 -5.37 -16.87
CA ASP A 98 6.09 -6.83 -16.83
C ASP A 98 6.43 -7.37 -15.45
N GLU A 99 7.41 -6.79 -14.76
CA GLU A 99 7.77 -7.17 -13.39
C GLU A 99 6.66 -6.82 -12.37
N HIS A 100 5.97 -5.70 -12.57
CA HIS A 100 4.80 -5.36 -11.77
C HIS A 100 3.67 -6.37 -11.98
N LEU A 101 3.41 -6.77 -13.22
CA LEU A 101 2.38 -7.77 -13.51
C LEU A 101 2.78 -9.15 -12.98
N ASP A 102 4.05 -9.57 -13.08
CA ASP A 102 4.54 -10.81 -12.46
C ASP A 102 4.16 -10.85 -10.97
N ARG A 103 4.47 -9.78 -10.23
CA ARG A 103 4.16 -9.70 -8.80
C ARG A 103 2.65 -9.65 -8.50
N LEU A 104 1.85 -9.00 -9.35
CA LEU A 104 0.39 -9.02 -9.24
C LEU A 104 -0.14 -10.46 -9.36
N PHE A 105 0.32 -11.22 -10.36
CA PHE A 105 -0.07 -12.61 -10.57
C PHE A 105 0.43 -13.52 -9.46
N ASP A 106 1.66 -13.34 -8.98
CA ASP A 106 2.21 -14.10 -7.85
C ASP A 106 1.41 -13.84 -6.56
N SER A 107 1.04 -12.57 -6.31
CA SER A 107 0.21 -12.21 -5.15
C SER A 107 -1.19 -12.82 -5.26
N ALA A 108 -1.81 -12.76 -6.44
CA ALA A 108 -3.13 -13.36 -6.68
C ALA A 108 -3.09 -14.88 -6.49
N LYS A 109 -2.02 -15.53 -6.98
CA LYS A 109 -1.78 -16.97 -6.80
C LYS A 109 -1.56 -17.33 -5.33
N ALA A 110 -0.76 -16.56 -4.59
CA ALA A 110 -0.54 -16.78 -3.16
C ALA A 110 -1.84 -16.66 -2.35
N MET A 111 -2.78 -15.82 -2.80
CA MET A 111 -4.12 -15.68 -2.22
C MET A 111 -5.16 -16.64 -2.83
N ALA A 112 -4.75 -17.62 -3.65
CA ALA A 112 -5.60 -18.61 -4.30
C ALA A 112 -6.77 -17.99 -5.12
N PHE A 113 -6.50 -16.92 -5.85
CA PHE A 113 -7.48 -16.37 -6.80
C PHE A 113 -7.74 -17.37 -7.92
N SER A 114 -9.00 -17.57 -8.28
CA SER A 114 -9.42 -18.31 -9.46
C SER A 114 -9.86 -17.36 -10.56
N ASN A 115 -9.80 -17.82 -11.82
CA ASN A 115 -10.26 -17.04 -12.98
C ASN A 115 -9.61 -15.65 -13.07
N VAL A 116 -8.31 -15.57 -12.79
CA VAL A 116 -7.54 -14.33 -12.94
C VAL A 116 -7.49 -13.97 -14.44
N PRO A 117 -7.80 -12.71 -14.83
CA PRO A 117 -7.72 -12.29 -16.22
C PRO A 117 -6.33 -12.45 -16.83
N THR A 118 -6.27 -12.59 -18.16
CA THR A 118 -4.99 -12.74 -18.86
C THR A 118 -4.14 -11.48 -18.75
N ARG A 119 -2.82 -11.64 -18.84
CA ARG A 119 -1.86 -10.51 -18.86
C ARG A 119 -2.22 -9.49 -19.93
N ASP A 120 -2.55 -9.94 -21.13
CA ASP A 120 -2.84 -9.06 -22.26
C ASP A 120 -4.11 -8.26 -22.04
N TRP A 121 -5.15 -8.86 -21.44
CA TRP A 121 -6.37 -8.14 -21.10
C TRP A 121 -6.12 -7.06 -20.03
N ILE A 122 -5.30 -7.35 -19.01
CA ILE A 122 -4.91 -6.35 -17.99
C ILE A 122 -4.10 -5.20 -18.63
N LYS A 123 -3.16 -5.52 -19.53
CA LYS A 123 -2.38 -4.53 -20.27
C LYS A 123 -3.28 -3.65 -21.14
N ASP A 124 -4.22 -4.24 -21.86
CA ASP A 124 -5.20 -3.53 -22.69
C ASP A 124 -6.03 -2.55 -21.85
N ALA A 125 -6.56 -2.99 -20.70
CA ALA A 125 -7.28 -2.11 -19.78
C ALA A 125 -6.40 -0.94 -19.30
N ILE A 126 -5.15 -1.21 -18.89
CA ILE A 126 -4.19 -0.18 -18.47
C ILE A 126 -3.99 0.87 -19.57
N PHE A 127 -3.71 0.43 -20.80
CA PHE A 127 -3.42 1.33 -21.91
C PHE A 127 -4.66 2.11 -22.35
N LYS A 128 -5.84 1.48 -22.40
CA LYS A 128 -7.11 2.16 -22.67
C LYS A 128 -7.38 3.25 -21.65
N THR A 129 -7.16 3.00 -20.36
CA THR A 129 -7.31 4.02 -19.31
C THR A 129 -6.32 5.17 -19.49
N LEU A 130 -5.04 4.90 -19.76
CA LEU A 130 -4.04 5.94 -19.94
C LEU A 130 -4.33 6.81 -21.17
N ILE A 131 -4.66 6.18 -22.30
CA ILE A 131 -4.99 6.87 -23.56
C ILE A 131 -6.23 7.74 -23.39
N ALA A 132 -7.30 7.21 -22.78
CA ALA A 132 -8.53 7.95 -22.56
C ALA A 132 -8.36 9.19 -21.66
N ASN A 133 -7.33 9.19 -20.80
CA ASN A 133 -7.00 10.32 -19.93
C ASN A 133 -5.84 11.20 -20.44
N GLY A 134 -5.23 10.88 -21.59
CA GLY A 134 -4.05 11.60 -22.09
C GLY A 134 -2.82 11.50 -21.19
N MET A 135 -2.72 10.44 -20.37
CA MET A 135 -1.70 10.29 -19.34
C MET A 135 -0.45 9.59 -19.88
N PHE A 136 0.43 10.37 -20.51
CA PHE A 136 1.69 9.86 -21.08
C PHE A 136 2.93 10.18 -20.24
N ASN A 137 2.80 10.94 -19.16
CA ASN A 137 3.90 11.23 -18.23
C ASN A 137 3.36 11.58 -16.85
N ASN A 138 4.19 11.59 -15.80
CA ASN A 138 3.85 12.08 -14.46
C ASN A 138 2.53 11.55 -13.88
N ALA A 139 2.14 10.35 -14.29
CA ALA A 139 0.96 9.66 -13.83
C ALA A 139 1.34 8.47 -12.96
N HIS A 140 0.43 8.11 -12.08
CA HIS A 140 0.53 6.92 -11.25
C HIS A 140 -0.76 6.12 -11.37
N ILE A 141 -0.64 4.81 -11.59
CA ILE A 141 -1.77 3.89 -11.56
C ILE A 141 -1.75 3.14 -10.24
N ARG A 142 -2.85 3.19 -9.50
CA ARG A 142 -3.18 2.15 -8.53
C ARG A 142 -3.96 1.07 -9.27
N LEU A 143 -3.26 0.00 -9.64
CA LEU A 143 -3.85 -1.17 -10.28
C LEU A 143 -4.35 -2.08 -9.16
N THR A 144 -5.60 -2.51 -9.17
CA THR A 144 -6.14 -3.41 -8.14
C THR A 144 -6.93 -4.52 -8.80
N LEU A 145 -6.73 -5.75 -8.36
CA LEU A 145 -7.50 -6.91 -8.75
C LEU A 145 -8.20 -7.45 -7.50
N THR A 146 -9.52 -7.32 -7.44
CA THR A 146 -10.32 -7.93 -6.38
C THR A 146 -10.65 -9.37 -6.74
N ARG A 147 -10.91 -10.22 -5.74
CA ARG A 147 -11.50 -11.55 -5.99
C ARG A 147 -12.91 -11.47 -6.58
N GLY A 148 -13.50 -10.27 -6.58
CA GLY A 148 -14.76 -9.94 -7.22
C GLY A 148 -15.94 -9.87 -6.28
N LYS A 149 -17.11 -9.64 -6.89
CA LYS A 149 -18.41 -9.65 -6.22
C LYS A 149 -18.72 -11.02 -5.64
N LYS A 150 -19.29 -11.05 -4.43
CA LYS A 150 -19.85 -12.26 -3.82
C LYS A 150 -21.36 -12.35 -4.09
N VAL A 151 -21.88 -13.58 -4.17
CA VAL A 151 -23.34 -13.83 -4.23
C VAL A 151 -24.04 -13.51 -2.90
N THR A 152 -23.33 -13.57 -1.79
CA THR A 152 -23.81 -13.20 -0.46
C THR A 152 -22.65 -12.75 0.43
N SER A 153 -22.95 -12.12 1.56
CA SER A 153 -21.95 -11.73 2.54
C SER A 153 -21.32 -12.95 3.21
N GLY A 154 -19.99 -12.96 3.38
CA GLY A 154 -19.31 -14.04 4.08
C GLY A 154 -17.81 -14.13 3.79
N MET A 155 -17.08 -14.78 4.69
CA MET A 155 -15.61 -14.91 4.60
C MET A 155 -15.15 -15.90 3.53
N SER A 156 -15.99 -16.88 3.16
CA SER A 156 -15.59 -17.91 2.19
C SER A 156 -15.36 -17.32 0.79
N PRO A 157 -14.23 -17.63 0.11
CA PRO A 157 -14.02 -17.25 -1.28
C PRO A 157 -14.92 -18.05 -2.25
N ALA A 158 -15.56 -19.13 -1.80
CA ALA A 158 -16.51 -19.90 -2.61
C ALA A 158 -17.73 -19.07 -3.06
N PHE A 159 -18.01 -17.93 -2.41
CA PHE A 159 -19.08 -17.03 -2.82
C PHE A 159 -18.70 -16.10 -3.99
N ASN A 160 -17.44 -16.06 -4.41
CA ASN A 160 -16.94 -15.25 -5.53
C ASN A 160 -17.21 -15.96 -6.87
N LEU A 161 -18.46 -15.92 -7.33
CA LEU A 161 -18.89 -16.62 -8.55
C LEU A 161 -18.96 -15.73 -9.80
N TYR A 162 -18.75 -14.41 -9.65
CA TYR A 162 -18.83 -13.44 -10.75
C TYR A 162 -17.49 -13.17 -11.44
N GLY A 163 -16.41 -13.82 -11.00
CA GLY A 163 -15.04 -13.56 -11.48
C GLY A 163 -14.37 -12.36 -10.81
N CYS A 164 -13.07 -12.19 -11.05
CA CYS A 164 -12.29 -11.08 -10.50
C CYS A 164 -12.70 -9.73 -11.10
N ALA A 165 -12.59 -8.65 -10.34
CA ALA A 165 -12.80 -7.29 -10.85
C ALA A 165 -11.48 -6.52 -10.91
N LEU A 166 -11.11 -6.04 -12.10
CA LEU A 166 -9.94 -5.17 -12.28
C LEU A 166 -10.33 -3.70 -12.08
N ILE A 167 -9.48 -2.96 -11.38
CA ILE A 167 -9.59 -1.52 -11.21
C ILE A 167 -8.28 -0.89 -11.68
N VAL A 168 -8.37 0.01 -12.67
CA VAL A 168 -7.24 0.82 -13.14
C VAL A 168 -7.51 2.28 -12.75
N LEU A 169 -7.01 2.68 -11.59
CA LEU A 169 -7.11 4.06 -11.10
C LEU A 169 -5.84 4.83 -11.46
N ALA A 170 -5.87 5.51 -12.60
CA ALA A 170 -4.80 6.40 -13.05
C ALA A 170 -5.05 7.83 -12.60
N GLU A 171 -4.05 8.47 -11.97
CA GLU A 171 -4.11 9.88 -11.57
C GLU A 171 -2.82 10.61 -11.98
N TRP A 172 -2.95 11.87 -12.35
CA TRP A 172 -1.81 12.79 -12.39
C TRP A 172 -1.25 12.90 -10.98
N LYS A 173 0.02 12.53 -10.81
CA LYS A 173 0.65 12.42 -9.49
C LYS A 173 2.11 12.87 -9.56
N PRO A 174 2.38 14.16 -9.33
CA PRO A 174 3.75 14.65 -9.21
C PRO A 174 4.45 13.95 -8.03
N PRO A 175 5.79 14.03 -7.94
CA PRO A 175 6.55 13.56 -6.79
C PRO A 175 5.96 14.11 -5.48
N VAL A 176 5.81 13.24 -4.49
CA VAL A 176 5.19 13.60 -3.19
C VAL A 176 6.14 14.41 -2.33
N TYR A 177 7.44 14.14 -2.43
CA TYR A 177 8.47 14.74 -1.60
C TYR A 177 9.40 15.63 -2.42
N ASP A 178 9.81 16.74 -1.82
CA ASP A 178 10.93 17.53 -2.29
C ASP A 178 12.23 16.81 -1.92
N ASN A 179 12.93 16.31 -2.94
CA ASN A 179 14.16 15.57 -2.75
C ASN A 179 15.35 16.48 -2.35
N SER A 180 15.19 17.81 -2.34
CA SER A 180 16.29 18.73 -2.01
C SER A 180 16.52 18.91 -0.50
N HIS A 181 15.50 18.75 0.33
CA HIS A 181 15.59 18.92 1.79
C HIS A 181 15.43 17.62 2.58
N GLY A 182 15.16 16.50 1.90
CA GLY A 182 14.89 15.21 2.55
C GLY A 182 13.55 15.19 3.28
N ILE A 183 13.32 14.13 4.05
CA ILE A 183 12.10 13.93 4.84
C ILE A 183 12.43 13.54 6.28
N LYS A 184 11.55 13.86 7.22
CA LYS A 184 11.63 13.42 8.62
C LYS A 184 10.87 12.12 8.77
N LEU A 185 11.54 11.16 9.41
CA LEU A 185 10.98 9.85 9.74
C LEU A 185 10.83 9.69 11.25
N VAL A 186 9.81 8.96 11.67
CA VAL A 186 9.67 8.44 13.03
C VAL A 186 9.60 6.93 13.01
N THR A 187 10.09 6.26 14.04
CA THR A 187 9.89 4.81 14.18
C THR A 187 8.52 4.54 14.78
N ALA A 188 7.68 3.80 14.07
CA ALA A 188 6.37 3.38 14.54
C ALA A 188 6.46 2.28 15.61
N THR A 189 5.52 2.33 16.56
CA THR A 189 5.26 1.24 17.50
C THR A 189 4.55 0.08 16.81
N THR A 190 3.70 0.35 15.82
CA THR A 190 3.07 -0.67 14.96
C THR A 190 4.15 -1.49 14.25
N ARG A 191 4.18 -2.80 14.53
CA ARG A 191 5.07 -3.76 13.85
C ARG A 191 4.54 -4.12 12.48
N ARG A 192 5.45 -4.41 11.55
CA ARG A 192 5.08 -4.86 10.20
C ARG A 192 4.50 -6.27 10.24
N ASN A 193 3.56 -6.56 9.33
CA ASN A 193 2.93 -7.88 9.29
C ASN A 193 3.98 -9.00 9.11
N SER A 194 3.83 -10.05 9.91
CA SER A 194 4.67 -11.23 9.85
C SER A 194 4.27 -12.16 8.71
N PRO A 195 5.22 -12.86 8.05
CA PRO A 195 4.90 -13.95 7.12
C PRO A 195 4.08 -15.08 7.76
N ASN A 196 4.09 -15.19 9.09
CA ASN A 196 3.26 -16.15 9.84
C ASN A 196 1.82 -15.67 10.10
N SER A 197 1.42 -14.50 9.57
CA SER A 197 0.07 -13.97 9.75
C SER A 197 -0.49 -13.51 8.41
N ILE A 198 -0.18 -12.27 8.00
CA ILE A 198 -0.55 -11.75 6.68
C ILE A 198 0.76 -11.36 6.01
N ASP A 199 1.27 -12.22 5.14
CA ASP A 199 2.62 -12.07 4.59
C ASP A 199 2.77 -10.75 3.79
N SER A 200 3.68 -9.90 4.26
CA SER A 200 4.01 -8.60 3.66
C SER A 200 4.61 -8.70 2.26
N LYS A 201 5.07 -9.89 1.85
CA LYS A 201 5.53 -10.15 0.47
C LYS A 201 4.39 -10.24 -0.53
N ILE A 202 3.17 -10.57 -0.08
CA ILE A 202 1.97 -10.52 -0.91
C ILE A 202 1.53 -9.07 -1.00
N HIS A 203 1.41 -8.52 -2.22
CA HIS A 203 0.99 -7.14 -2.41
C HIS A 203 -0.54 -7.01 -2.33
N HIS A 204 -1.08 -7.28 -1.14
CA HIS A 204 -2.52 -7.32 -0.84
C HIS A 204 -3.09 -5.96 -0.39
N ASN A 205 -4.41 -5.79 -0.43
CA ASN A 205 -5.11 -4.56 0.00
C ASN A 205 -5.35 -4.43 1.51
N ASN A 206 -4.91 -5.39 2.33
CA ASN A 206 -5.01 -5.32 3.80
C ASN A 206 -3.96 -4.36 4.42
N LEU A 207 -4.10 -3.06 4.13
CA LEU A 207 -3.15 -2.00 4.46
C LEU A 207 -3.42 -1.30 5.79
N ILE A 208 -4.34 -1.79 6.63
CA ILE A 208 -4.62 -1.16 7.93
C ILE A 208 -3.37 -1.10 8.81
N ASN A 209 -2.50 -2.12 8.75
CA ASN A 209 -1.20 -2.13 9.42
C ASN A 209 -0.33 -0.92 9.03
N ASN A 210 -0.19 -0.67 7.72
CA ASN A 210 0.54 0.46 7.17
C ASN A 210 -0.12 1.80 7.51
N ILE A 211 -1.45 1.87 7.44
CA ILE A 211 -2.21 3.10 7.76
C ILE A 211 -2.04 3.47 9.24
N LEU A 212 -2.05 2.50 10.15
CA LEU A 212 -1.81 2.75 11.58
C LEU A 212 -0.42 3.34 11.83
N ALA A 213 0.63 2.80 11.19
CA ALA A 213 1.96 3.40 11.23
C ALA A 213 1.99 4.82 10.64
N LYS A 214 1.25 5.07 9.55
CA LYS A 214 1.14 6.43 8.98
C LYS A 214 0.43 7.40 9.93
N ILE A 215 -0.57 6.94 10.68
CA ILE A 215 -1.22 7.74 11.73
C ILE A 215 -0.21 8.12 12.81
N GLU A 216 0.65 7.19 13.27
CA GLU A 216 1.74 7.50 14.21
C GLU A 216 2.68 8.58 13.66
N GLY A 217 3.09 8.44 12.40
CA GLY A 217 3.91 9.44 11.70
C GLY A 217 3.28 10.83 11.71
N ASN A 218 2.00 10.92 11.34
CA ASN A 218 1.27 12.19 11.32
C ASN A 218 1.15 12.82 12.72
N LEU A 219 0.87 12.03 13.75
CA LEU A 219 0.78 12.51 15.13
C LEU A 219 2.13 12.98 15.69
N ALA A 220 3.22 12.39 15.22
CA ALA A 220 4.59 12.81 15.52
C ALA A 220 5.09 13.96 14.63
N GLN A 221 4.25 14.49 13.73
CA GLN A 221 4.61 15.50 12.74
C GLN A 221 5.85 15.08 11.94
N ALA A 222 5.82 13.85 11.42
CA ALA A 222 6.80 13.27 10.52
C ALA A 222 6.13 12.89 9.19
N GLU A 223 6.86 13.00 8.08
CA GLU A 223 6.31 12.74 6.74
C GLU A 223 6.10 11.26 6.45
N ASP A 224 6.83 10.35 7.11
CA ASP A 224 6.65 8.90 6.98
C ASP A 224 7.11 8.17 8.26
N ALA A 225 6.73 6.89 8.39
CA ALA A 225 7.03 6.10 9.58
C ALA A 225 7.79 4.81 9.24
N ILE A 226 8.92 4.58 9.90
CA ILE A 226 9.71 3.35 9.83
C ILE A 226 9.02 2.28 10.66
N MET A 227 8.77 1.11 10.06
CA MET A 227 8.19 -0.05 10.73
C MET A 227 9.28 -1.08 11.01
N LEU A 228 9.21 -1.69 12.19
CA LEU A 228 10.09 -2.79 12.59
C LEU A 228 9.38 -4.14 12.47
N ASP A 229 10.15 -5.22 12.33
CA ASP A 229 9.65 -6.58 12.44
C ASP A 229 9.40 -7.00 13.91
N LYS A 230 9.01 -8.25 14.11
CA LYS A 230 8.70 -8.80 15.44
C LYS A 230 9.92 -8.84 16.39
N ASP A 231 11.13 -8.89 15.84
CA ASP A 231 12.39 -9.02 16.58
C ASP A 231 13.10 -7.66 16.76
N GLY A 232 12.53 -6.60 16.18
CA GLY A 232 13.04 -5.23 16.29
C GLY A 232 13.99 -4.79 15.18
N PHE A 233 14.16 -5.60 14.12
CA PHE A 233 14.91 -5.18 12.95
C PHE A 233 14.08 -4.26 12.06
N VAL A 234 14.75 -3.37 11.33
CA VAL A 234 14.09 -2.49 10.36
C VAL A 234 13.52 -3.34 9.23
N SER A 235 12.25 -3.11 8.89
CA SER A 235 11.58 -3.79 7.77
C SER A 235 11.45 -2.87 6.55
N GLU A 236 10.56 -1.88 6.63
CA GLU A 236 10.28 -0.87 5.60
C GLU A 236 9.57 0.32 6.23
N THR A 237 9.26 1.37 5.47
CA THR A 237 8.32 2.40 5.93
C THR A 237 6.88 1.96 5.72
N ASN A 238 5.89 2.73 6.19
CA ASN A 238 4.49 2.43 5.90
C ASN A 238 4.16 2.40 4.39
N ALA A 239 4.98 2.96 3.51
CA ALA A 239 4.68 3.04 2.07
C ALA A 239 5.84 2.65 1.14
N THR A 240 7.08 2.52 1.62
CA THR A 240 8.27 2.32 0.77
C THR A 240 9.33 1.46 1.44
N ASN A 241 10.12 0.72 0.64
CA ASN A 241 11.33 0.10 1.17
C ASN A 241 12.37 1.16 1.59
N ILE A 242 13.21 0.82 2.56
CA ILE A 242 14.24 1.70 3.09
C ILE A 242 15.65 1.22 2.74
N PHE A 243 16.54 2.19 2.53
CA PHE A 243 17.97 1.98 2.34
C PHE A 243 18.77 2.82 3.34
N MET A 244 19.91 2.28 3.78
CA MET A 244 20.89 2.99 4.60
C MET A 244 22.22 3.00 3.85
N VAL A 245 22.88 4.16 3.77
CA VAL A 245 24.25 4.26 3.27
C VAL A 245 25.18 4.47 4.46
N LYS A 246 26.10 3.53 4.68
CA LYS A 246 27.09 3.61 5.77
C LYS A 246 28.47 3.26 5.23
N LYS A 247 29.42 4.20 5.35
CA LYS A 247 30.79 4.04 4.83
C LYS A 247 30.84 3.62 3.35
N GLY A 248 30.01 4.27 2.52
CA GLY A 248 29.91 3.97 1.09
C GLY A 248 29.16 2.68 0.75
N ILE A 249 28.71 1.90 1.74
CA ILE A 249 27.98 0.65 1.53
C ILE A 249 26.47 0.92 1.61
N VAL A 250 25.74 0.47 0.59
CA VAL A 250 24.28 0.51 0.55
C VAL A 250 23.70 -0.75 1.18
N LEU A 251 22.96 -0.57 2.26
CA LEU A 251 22.28 -1.60 3.04
C LEU A 251 20.77 -1.45 2.89
N THR A 252 20.05 -2.55 2.84
CA THR A 252 18.58 -2.60 2.90
C THR A 252 18.18 -3.86 3.65
N PRO A 253 17.06 -3.86 4.39
CA PRO A 253 16.55 -5.07 5.01
C PRO A 253 16.38 -6.22 4.01
N HIS A 254 16.56 -7.45 4.49
CA HIS A 254 16.17 -8.62 3.74
C HIS A 254 14.63 -8.64 3.61
N ALA A 255 14.11 -9.24 2.53
CA ALA A 255 12.69 -9.22 2.21
C ALA A 255 11.88 -10.26 3.02
N ASP A 256 12.18 -10.41 4.32
CA ASP A 256 11.51 -11.37 5.20
C ASP A 256 10.21 -10.80 5.78
N TYR A 257 10.23 -9.50 6.11
CA TYR A 257 9.13 -8.78 6.74
C TYR A 257 8.67 -7.55 5.94
N CYS A 258 9.10 -7.40 4.69
CA CYS A 258 8.75 -6.27 3.82
C CYS A 258 8.39 -6.74 2.41
N LEU A 259 7.81 -5.84 1.62
CA LEU A 259 7.52 -6.14 0.22
C LEU A 259 8.83 -6.23 -0.58
N PRO A 260 9.03 -7.24 -1.43
CA PRO A 260 10.15 -7.27 -2.38
C PRO A 260 9.88 -6.23 -3.49
N GLY A 261 10.24 -4.97 -3.20
CA GLY A 261 9.97 -3.84 -4.10
C GLY A 261 10.72 -3.92 -5.42
N ILE A 262 10.04 -3.57 -6.51
CA ILE A 262 10.66 -3.47 -7.84
C ILE A 262 11.68 -2.32 -7.91
N THR A 263 11.37 -1.19 -7.28
CA THR A 263 12.36 -0.11 -7.09
C THR A 263 13.56 -0.58 -6.27
N ARG A 264 13.32 -1.35 -5.21
CA ARG A 264 14.38 -1.92 -4.38
C ARG A 264 15.30 -2.83 -5.20
N ALA A 265 14.72 -3.75 -5.97
CA ALA A 265 15.48 -4.63 -6.86
C ALA A 265 16.28 -3.84 -7.92
N THR A 266 15.68 -2.78 -8.48
CA THR A 266 16.35 -1.90 -9.44
C THR A 266 17.58 -1.21 -8.83
N VAL A 267 17.45 -0.66 -7.62
CA VAL A 267 18.59 -0.05 -6.90
C VAL A 267 19.69 -1.08 -6.62
N SER A 268 19.33 -2.31 -6.25
CA SER A 268 20.31 -3.39 -6.04
C SER A 268 21.06 -3.77 -7.32
N ILE A 269 20.39 -3.82 -8.47
CA ILE A 269 21.02 -4.08 -9.77
C ILE A 269 22.01 -2.96 -10.12
N ILE A 270 21.59 -1.70 -9.97
CA ILE A 270 22.45 -0.54 -10.25
C ILE A 270 23.68 -0.56 -9.34
N ARG A 271 23.51 -0.82 -8.04
CA ARG A 271 24.62 -0.98 -7.09
C ARG A 271 25.61 -2.05 -7.58
N PHE A 272 25.12 -3.23 -7.93
CA PHE A 272 25.97 -4.32 -8.39
C PHE A 272 26.72 -3.94 -9.67
N GLN A 273 26.06 -3.30 -10.64
CA GLN A 273 26.69 -2.82 -11.86
C GLN A 273 27.79 -1.79 -11.57
N LEU A 274 27.56 -0.85 -10.66
CA LEU A 274 28.57 0.15 -10.26
C LEU A 274 29.76 -0.48 -9.53
N GLU A 275 29.54 -1.51 -8.71
CA GLU A 275 30.64 -2.26 -8.06
C GLU A 275 31.51 -3.00 -9.08
N GLN A 276 30.93 -3.53 -10.17
CA GLN A 276 31.68 -4.19 -11.24
C GLN A 276 32.47 -3.23 -12.13
N LEU A 277 32.08 -1.95 -12.20
CA LEU A 277 32.81 -0.92 -12.95
C LEU A 277 34.07 -0.43 -12.24
N GLY A 278 34.35 -0.89 -11.02
CA GLY A 278 35.48 -0.45 -10.19
C GLY A 278 35.31 0.97 -9.67
N PRO A 279 36.29 1.50 -8.92
CA PRO A 279 36.29 2.90 -8.53
C PRO A 279 36.35 3.74 -9.82
N ILE A 280 35.30 4.52 -10.08
CA ILE A 280 35.39 5.64 -11.02
C ILE A 280 36.28 6.67 -10.34
N TYR A 281 37.60 6.52 -10.49
CA TYR A 281 38.54 7.59 -10.21
C TYR A 281 38.23 8.71 -11.19
N THR A 282 37.39 9.66 -10.77
CA THR A 282 37.45 10.99 -11.37
C THR A 282 38.81 11.56 -10.99
N SER A 283 39.74 11.54 -11.93
CA SER A 283 40.96 12.33 -11.86
C SER A 283 40.54 13.80 -11.85
N ALA A 284 40.40 14.39 -10.66
CA ALA A 284 40.41 15.83 -10.52
C ALA A 284 41.88 16.24 -10.35
N SER A 285 42.50 16.60 -11.47
CA SER A 285 43.62 17.55 -11.53
C SER A 285 43.13 18.95 -11.18
#